data_AF-A0A1H3S3Y5-F1
#
_entry.id   AF-A0A1H3S3Y5-F1
#
_cell.length_a   1.000
_cell.length_b   1.000
_cell.length_c   1.000
_cell.angle_alpha   90.00
_cell.angle_beta   90.00
_cell.angle_gamma   90.00
#
_symmetry.space_group_name_H-M   'P 1'
#
loop_
_entity.id
_entity.type
_entity.pdbx_description
1 polymer ?
#
loop_
_entity_poly.entity_id
_entity_poly.type
_entity_poly.pdbx_seq_one_letter_code
_entity_poly.pdbx_strand_id
1 'polypeptide(L)'
;MNKEQEIQRFITQLPVGEPVRVLTHDREQYVRVERIFEGWIIDYRSERTIYRRVEEAIQFLAEIWNTDLKEVIHLQYAGLEEIEDLGEF
;
A
#
# COMPACT_ATOMS: atom_id res chain seq x y z
N MET A 1 7.16 -19.46 1.71
CA MET A 1 7.89 -18.19 1.95
C MET A 1 7.26 -17.56 3.19
N ASN A 2 8.03 -16.90 4.05
CA ASN A 2 7.46 -16.24 5.24
C ASN A 2 6.76 -14.93 4.81
N LYS A 3 5.54 -14.66 5.30
CA LYS A 3 4.71 -13.48 4.97
C LYS A 3 5.52 -12.18 5.07
N GLU A 4 6.31 -12.04 6.13
CA GLU A 4 7.17 -10.88 6.37
C GLU A 4 8.22 -10.67 5.28
N GLN A 5 8.79 -11.77 4.74
CA GLN A 5 9.78 -11.67 3.65
C GLN A 5 9.13 -11.24 2.33
N GLU A 6 7.86 -11.62 2.10
CA GLU A 6 7.11 -11.18 0.91
C GLU A 6 6.78 -9.70 0.99
N ILE A 7 6.28 -9.25 2.15
CA ILE A 7 6.02 -7.84 2.44
C ILE A 7 7.31 -7.02 2.30
N GLN A 8 8.42 -7.49 2.88
CA GLN A 8 9.72 -6.84 2.77
C GLN A 8 10.12 -6.66 1.31
N ARG A 9 10.06 -7.72 0.50
CA ARG A 9 10.41 -7.64 -0.92
C ARG A 9 9.53 -6.65 -1.65
N PHE A 10 8.22 -6.67 -1.40
CA PHE A 10 7.29 -5.74 -2.02
C PHE A 10 7.62 -4.28 -1.66
N ILE A 11 7.65 -3.91 -0.38
CA ILE A 11 7.79 -2.50 0.03
C ILE A 11 9.17 -1.90 -0.28
N THR A 12 10.20 -2.74 -0.38
CA THR A 12 11.57 -2.31 -0.75
C THR A 12 11.75 -2.14 -2.26
N GLN A 13 10.93 -2.81 -3.06
CA GLN A 13 10.92 -2.68 -4.52
C GLN A 13 10.03 -1.53 -5.01
N LEU A 14 9.21 -0.94 -4.13
CA LEU A 14 8.41 0.23 -4.49
C LEU A 14 9.30 1.41 -4.93
N PRO A 15 8.90 2.12 -6.00
CA PRO A 15 9.50 3.39 -6.36
C PRO A 15 9.26 4.43 -5.26
N VAL A 16 10.22 5.36 -5.11
CA VAL A 16 10.12 6.45 -4.13
C VAL A 16 9.09 7.46 -4.61
N GLY A 17 8.15 7.83 -3.72
CA GLY A 17 7.10 8.81 -3.99
C GLY A 17 5.89 8.24 -4.76
N GLU A 18 5.87 6.94 -5.05
CA GLU A 18 4.75 6.29 -5.73
C GLU A 18 3.97 5.41 -4.75
N PRO A 19 2.80 5.87 -4.25
CA PRO A 19 2.01 5.11 -3.31
C PRO A 19 1.29 3.94 -3.97
N VAL A 20 1.22 2.80 -3.29
CA VAL A 20 0.44 1.63 -3.70
C VAL A 20 -0.61 1.29 -2.66
N ARG A 21 -1.79 0.86 -3.12
CA ARG A 21 -2.87 0.37 -2.26
C ARG A 21 -2.84 -1.14 -2.21
N VAL A 22 -2.90 -1.71 -1.02
CA VAL A 22 -3.00 -3.16 -0.81
C VAL A 22 -4.22 -3.48 0.06
N LEU A 23 -4.88 -4.59 -0.23
CA LEU A 23 -6.07 -5.02 0.52
C LEU A 23 -5.68 -5.53 1.90
N THR A 24 -6.49 -5.18 2.89
CA THR A 24 -6.33 -5.72 4.25
C THR A 24 -7.10 -7.02 4.42
N HIS A 25 -7.01 -7.63 5.61
CA HIS A 25 -7.86 -8.76 5.99
C HIS A 25 -9.36 -8.46 5.83
N ASP A 26 -9.73 -7.20 5.98
CA ASP A 26 -11.01 -6.66 5.57
C ASP A 26 -10.95 -6.25 4.09
N ARG A 27 -11.74 -6.93 3.23
CA ARG A 27 -11.73 -6.72 1.78
C ARG A 27 -12.33 -5.38 1.35
N GLU A 28 -13.01 -4.67 2.24
CA GLU A 28 -13.55 -3.33 1.99
C GLU A 28 -12.55 -2.24 2.37
N GLN A 29 -11.41 -2.61 2.96
CA GLN A 29 -10.38 -1.68 3.41
C GLN A 29 -9.06 -1.92 2.68
N TYR A 30 -8.42 -0.81 2.33
CA TYR A 30 -7.06 -0.80 1.79
C TYR A 30 -6.12 -0.05 2.74
N VAL A 31 -4.86 -0.45 2.72
CA VAL A 31 -3.76 0.32 3.27
C VAL A 31 -2.95 0.89 2.12
N ARG A 32 -2.62 2.18 2.21
CA ARG A 32 -1.73 2.84 1.25
C ARG A 32 -0.31 2.79 1.81
N VAL A 33 0.62 2.34 0.99
CA VAL A 33 2.04 2.25 1.32
C VAL A 33 2.82 3.06 0.31
N GLU A 34 3.63 3.99 0.79
CA GLU A 34 4.49 4.84 -0.03
C GLU A 34 5.91 4.76 0.49
N ARG A 35 6.88 4.50 -0.39
CA ARG A 35 8.29 4.57 -0.03
C ARG A 35 8.77 6.02 -0.15
N ILE A 36 9.48 6.50 0.85
CA ILE A 36 10.15 7.80 0.84
C ILE A 36 11.67 7.60 0.92
N PHE A 37 12.45 8.68 0.72
CA PHE A 37 13.92 8.61 0.75
C PHE A 37 14.47 7.95 2.02
N GLU A 38 13.82 8.19 3.17
CA GLU A 38 14.24 7.67 4.48
C GLU A 38 13.09 6.98 5.23
N GLY A 39 12.41 6.04 4.56
CA GLY A 39 11.41 5.18 5.21
C GLY A 39 10.18 4.89 4.37
N TRP A 40 9.06 4.67 5.06
CA TRP A 40 7.76 4.36 4.48
C TRP A 40 6.66 5.17 5.17
N ILE A 41 5.76 5.72 4.36
CA ILE A 41 4.50 6.28 4.83
C ILE A 41 3.44 5.20 4.65
N ILE A 42 2.69 4.92 5.71
CA ILE A 42 1.58 3.99 5.68
C ILE A 42 0.32 4.72 6.12
N ASP A 43 -0.68 4.81 5.24
CA ASP A 43 -2.00 5.39 5.54
C ASP A 43 -3.02 4.25 5.71
N TYR A 44 -3.62 4.14 6.90
CA TYR A 44 -4.65 3.14 7.21
C TYR A 44 -5.71 3.72 8.14
N ARG A 45 -7.01 3.56 7.82
CA ARG A 45 -8.15 4.06 8.62
C ARG A 45 -8.03 5.52 9.05
N SER A 46 -7.66 6.39 8.12
CA SER A 46 -7.45 7.83 8.35
C SER A 46 -6.25 8.18 9.24
N GLU A 47 -5.47 7.20 9.67
CA GLU A 47 -4.20 7.41 10.35
C GLU A 47 -3.04 7.32 9.35
N ARG A 48 -2.12 8.28 9.44
CA ARG A 48 -0.89 8.33 8.65
C ARG A 48 0.29 8.16 9.57
N THR A 49 1.06 7.10 9.34
CA THR A 49 2.24 6.77 10.17
C THR A 49 3.49 6.69 9.31
N ILE A 50 4.59 7.25 9.82
CA ILE A 50 5.90 7.21 9.17
C ILE A 50 6.78 6.21 9.90
N TYR A 51 7.21 5.18 9.17
CA TYR A 51 8.14 4.17 9.64
C TYR A 51 9.51 4.43 9.05
N ARG A 52 10.49 4.72 9.91
CA ARG A 52 11.89 4.96 9.48
C ARG A 52 12.70 3.67 9.36
N ARG A 53 12.28 2.62 10.07
CA ARG A 53 12.89 1.29 9.98
C ARG A 53 11.97 0.36 9.19
N VAL A 54 12.57 -0.46 8.33
CA VAL A 54 11.83 -1.37 7.47
C VAL A 54 11.10 -2.42 8.28
N GLU A 55 11.70 -2.87 9.38
CA GLU A 55 11.18 -3.88 10.28
C GLU A 55 9.87 -3.43 10.93
N GLU A 56 9.78 -2.16 11.34
CA GLU A 56 8.56 -1.61 11.94
C GLU A 56 7.41 -1.53 10.91
N ALA A 57 7.73 -1.13 9.68
CA ALA A 57 6.78 -1.14 8.57
C ALA A 57 6.30 -2.56 8.23
N ILE A 58 7.21 -3.53 8.21
CA ILE A 58 6.90 -4.95 7.94
C ILE A 58 5.99 -5.51 9.02
N GLN A 59 6.30 -5.27 10.31
CA GLN A 59 5.49 -5.77 11.42
C GLN A 59 4.06 -5.24 11.32
N PHE A 60 3.89 -3.92 11.14
CA PHE A 60 2.56 -3.32 10.97
C PHE A 60 1.79 -3.94 9.81
N LEU A 61 2.42 -4.03 8.63
CA LEU A 61 1.79 -4.61 7.45
C LEU A 61 1.48 -6.09 7.62
N ALA A 62 2.31 -6.86 8.34
CA ALA A 62 2.07 -8.26 8.62
C ALA A 62 0.80 -8.49 9.46
N GLU A 63 0.42 -7.53 10.31
CA GLU A 63 -0.80 -7.61 11.12
C GLU A 63 -2.07 -7.33 10.32
N ILE A 64 -2.02 -6.40 9.36
CA ILE A 64 -3.23 -5.92 8.67
C ILE A 64 -3.39 -6.45 7.24
N TRP A 65 -2.30 -6.78 6.54
CA TRP A 65 -2.33 -7.12 5.12
C TRP A 65 -2.81 -8.56 4.93
N ASN A 66 -3.86 -8.74 4.12
CA ASN A 66 -4.23 -10.05 3.59
C ASN A 66 -3.21 -10.53 2.53
N THR A 67 -2.43 -11.55 2.88
CA THR A 67 -1.25 -12.03 2.13
C THR A 67 -1.56 -12.65 0.75
N ASP A 68 -2.80 -12.62 0.27
CA ASP A 68 -3.10 -12.91 -1.13
C ASP A 68 -2.54 -11.77 -2.02
N LEU A 69 -1.21 -11.73 -2.11
CA LEU A 69 -0.41 -10.79 -2.91
C LEU A 69 -0.77 -10.85 -4.40
N LYS A 70 -1.44 -11.92 -4.85
CA LYS A 70 -1.98 -12.02 -6.20
C LYS A 70 -3.06 -10.97 -6.49
N GLU A 71 -3.76 -10.46 -5.47
CA GLU A 71 -4.77 -9.40 -5.62
C GLU A 71 -4.19 -7.97 -5.54
N VAL A 72 -2.87 -7.82 -5.36
CA VAL A 72 -2.19 -6.51 -5.22
C VAL A 72 -2.11 -5.75 -6.55
N ILE A 73 -2.32 -6.41 -7.69
CA ILE A 73 -1.98 -5.87 -9.02
C ILE A 73 -3.09 -5.01 -9.65
N HIS A 74 -4.30 -4.94 -9.10
CA HIS A 74 -5.44 -4.37 -9.85
C HIS A 74 -6.00 -3.01 -9.39
N LEU A 75 -5.36 -2.31 -8.44
CA LEU A 75 -5.89 -1.02 -7.97
C LEU A 75 -5.10 0.22 -8.43
N GLN A 76 -3.99 0.05 -9.16
CA GLN A 76 -3.29 1.19 -9.78
C GLN A 76 -4.08 1.84 -10.93
N TYR A 77 -5.11 1.18 -11.49
CA TYR A 77 -5.87 1.69 -12.64
C TYR A 77 -7.30 2.16 -12.32
N ALA A 78 -7.90 1.74 -11.21
CA ALA A 78 -9.28 2.11 -10.87
C ALA A 78 -9.45 3.60 -10.46
N GLY A 79 -8.34 4.30 -10.16
CA GLY A 79 -8.37 5.73 -9.82
C GLY A 79 -8.20 6.69 -10.99
N LEU A 80 -8.04 6.19 -12.23
CA LEU A 80 -7.90 7.00 -13.44
C LEU A 80 -9.18 7.07 -14.28
N GLU A 81 -10.22 6.29 -13.96
CA GLU A 81 -11.52 6.35 -14.66
C GLU A 81 -12.53 7.34 -14.04
N GLU A 82 -12.21 7.99 -12.90
CA GLU A 82 -13.10 9.00 -12.27
C GLU A 82 -12.72 10.47 -12.59
N ILE A 83 -11.95 10.72 -13.65
CA ILE A 83 -11.73 12.08 -14.18
C ILE A 83 -12.06 12.14 -15.68
N GLU A 84 -13.23 11.64 -16.09
CA GLU A 84 -13.82 11.96 -17.40
C GLU A 84 -15.30 12.39 -17.30
N ASP A 85 -15.81 12.77 -16.12
CA ASP A 85 -17.19 13.26 -15.94
C ASP A 85 -17.26 14.70 -15.38
N LEU A 86 -16.37 15.58 -15.86
CA LEU A 86 -16.51 17.04 -15.71
C LEU A 86 -16.22 17.72 -17.04
N GLY A 87 -17.16 17.54 -17.98
CA GLY A 87 -17.14 18.14 -19.30
C GLY A 87 -18.55 18.44 -19.82
N GLU A 88 -19.46 18.93 -18.97
CA GLU A 88 -20.55 19.78 -19.44
C GLU A 88 -19.96 21.14 -19.81
N PHE A 89 -19.83 21.43 -21.10
CA PHE A 89 -20.14 22.72 -21.75
C PHE A 89 -20.29 22.53 -23.26
#